data_AF-A0A096CUW8-F1
#
_entry.id   AF-A0A096CUW8-F1
#
_cell.length_a   1.000
_cell.length_b   1.000
_cell.length_c   1.000
_cell.angle_alpha   90.00
_cell.angle_beta   90.00
_cell.angle_gamma   90.00
#
_symmetry.space_group_name_H-M   'P 1'
#
loop_
_entity.id
_entity.type
_entity.pdbx_description
1 polymer ?
#
loop_
_entity_poly.entity_id
_entity_poly.type
_entity_poly.pdbx_seq_one_letter_code
_entity_poly.pdbx_strand_id
1 'polypeptide(L)'
;MKLIQSSIIRAIIAIAIGILLIKYREETMTWITITAGMLFFISGLISCIMYYFEKEKAAKAIPQVDAHDKPKKVSRPVFPIIGIGSVILGIILAMMPNGFIKWVVYILAAILILGAINQFMNLARSRQFARVPILFWLFPTITLIIGILVIAKPIEVATLPLKVIGWCLMFYGVIEILNAIKITQMKRLYDKIEKSKIVEGEKISTQEIIEDAEIIEEK
;
A
#
# COMPACT_ATOMS: atom_id res chain seq x y z
N MET A 1 -10.72 24.91 -11.38
CA MET A 1 -9.28 24.70 -11.69
C MET A 1 -8.54 23.91 -10.60
N LYS A 2 -8.83 24.11 -9.30
CA LYS A 2 -8.17 23.41 -8.17
C LYS A 2 -8.20 21.87 -8.24
N LEU A 3 -9.31 21.26 -8.67
CA LEU A 3 -9.43 19.80 -8.79
C LEU A 3 -8.51 19.19 -9.87
N ILE A 4 -8.31 19.89 -10.98
CA ILE A 4 -7.49 19.41 -12.11
C ILE A 4 -6.00 19.56 -11.79
N GLN A 5 -5.61 20.68 -11.17
CA GLN A 5 -4.24 20.86 -10.68
C GLN A 5 -3.89 19.82 -9.61
N SER A 6 -4.82 19.53 -8.69
CA SER A 6 -4.62 18.49 -7.67
C SER A 6 -4.44 17.09 -8.27
N SER A 7 -5.22 16.73 -9.30
CA SER A 7 -5.08 15.44 -10.01
C SER A 7 -3.74 15.32 -10.75
N ILE A 8 -3.31 16.37 -11.49
CA ILE A 8 -2.03 16.35 -12.21
C ILE A 8 -0.84 16.29 -11.25
N ILE A 9 -0.86 17.03 -10.14
CA ILE A 9 0.20 16.99 -9.13
C ILE A 9 0.32 15.59 -8.54
N ARG A 10 -0.81 14.96 -8.15
CA ARG A 10 -0.83 13.58 -7.66
C ARG A 10 -0.26 12.60 -8.68
N ALA A 11 -0.59 12.78 -9.96
CA ALA A 11 -0.08 11.94 -11.04
C ALA A 11 1.44 12.04 -11.20
N ILE A 12 2.00 13.26 -11.17
CA ILE A 12 3.45 13.49 -11.24
C ILE A 12 4.14 12.85 -10.03
N ILE A 13 3.57 13.02 -8.83
CA ILE A 13 4.08 12.39 -7.61
C ILE A 13 4.06 10.86 -7.74
N ALA A 14 2.97 10.28 -8.24
CA ALA A 14 2.87 8.84 -8.44
C ALA A 14 3.93 8.32 -9.42
N ILE A 15 4.18 9.02 -10.53
CA ILE A 15 5.24 8.67 -11.48
C ILE A 15 6.61 8.76 -10.82
N ALA A 16 6.89 9.84 -10.09
CA ALA A 16 8.17 10.04 -9.40
C ALA A 16 8.43 8.94 -8.36
N ILE A 17 7.44 8.62 -7.53
CA ILE A 17 7.50 7.52 -6.57
C ILE A 17 7.69 6.19 -7.30
N GLY A 18 6.98 5.96 -8.41
CA GLY A 18 7.10 4.74 -9.19
C GLY A 18 8.51 4.52 -9.74
N ILE A 19 9.13 5.57 -10.29
CA ILE A 19 10.52 5.54 -10.76
C ILE A 19 11.48 5.26 -9.60
N LEU A 20 11.28 5.93 -8.45
CA LEU A 20 12.11 5.73 -7.26
C LEU A 20 12.02 4.29 -6.75
N LEU A 21 10.81 3.71 -6.73
CA LEU A 21 10.57 2.33 -6.30
C LEU A 21 11.28 1.33 -7.21
N ILE A 22 11.28 1.54 -8.53
CA ILE A 22 11.99 0.65 -9.46
C ILE A 22 13.50 0.76 -9.28
N LYS A 23 14.01 2.00 -9.17
CA LYS A 23 15.46 2.27 -9.11
C LYS A 23 16.08 1.88 -7.77
N TYR A 24 15.39 2.14 -6.66
CA TYR A 24 15.88 1.93 -5.30
C TYR A 24 15.08 0.86 -4.56
N ARG A 25 14.60 -0.18 -5.26
CA ARG A 25 13.77 -1.25 -4.68
C ARG A 25 14.44 -1.95 -3.50
N GLU A 26 15.74 -2.24 -3.59
CA GLU A 26 16.51 -2.98 -2.58
C GLU A 26 16.71 -2.12 -1.34
N GLU A 27 17.10 -0.86 -1.53
CA GLU A 27 17.18 0.13 -0.45
C GLU A 27 15.82 0.34 0.22
N THR A 28 14.76 0.54 -0.57
CA THR A 28 13.40 0.75 -0.06
C THR A 28 12.96 -0.41 0.84
N MET A 29 13.18 -1.65 0.39
CA MET A 29 12.88 -2.84 1.19
C MET A 29 13.69 -2.90 2.49
N THR A 30 14.98 -2.55 2.41
CA THR A 30 15.88 -2.52 3.57
C THR A 30 15.41 -1.49 4.58
N TRP A 31 15.12 -0.26 4.16
CA TRP A 31 14.62 0.81 5.02
C TRP A 31 13.27 0.47 5.65
N ILE A 32 12.32 -0.10 4.89
CA ILE A 32 11.05 -0.59 5.44
C ILE A 32 11.30 -1.62 6.55
N THR A 33 12.23 -2.54 6.33
CA THR A 33 12.59 -3.59 7.31
C THR A 33 13.22 -2.99 8.56
N ILE A 34 14.15 -2.04 8.42
CA ILE A 34 14.78 -1.34 9.55
C ILE A 34 13.73 -0.56 10.35
N THR A 35 12.84 0.18 9.68
CA THR A 35 11.78 0.94 10.34
C THR A 35 10.83 0.02 11.09
N ALA A 36 10.43 -1.11 10.49
CA ALA A 36 9.64 -2.13 11.18
C ALA A 36 10.40 -2.67 12.40
N GLY A 37 11.71 -2.94 12.28
CA GLY A 37 12.56 -3.37 13.37
C GLY A 37 12.59 -2.39 14.54
N MET A 38 12.74 -1.10 14.26
CA MET A 38 12.68 -0.06 15.30
C MET A 38 11.33 -0.02 16.01
N LEU A 39 10.22 -0.16 15.27
CA LEU A 39 8.88 -0.22 15.86
C LEU A 39 8.70 -1.44 16.78
N PHE A 40 9.15 -2.62 16.34
CA PHE A 40 9.13 -3.84 17.17
C PHE A 40 10.02 -3.71 18.40
N PHE A 41 11.20 -3.09 18.27
CA PHE A 41 12.11 -2.87 19.37
C PHE A 41 11.49 -1.96 20.43
N ILE A 42 10.94 -0.81 20.02
CA ILE A 42 10.28 0.15 20.93
C ILE A 42 9.08 -0.52 21.62
N SER A 43 8.23 -1.21 20.86
CA SER A 43 7.08 -1.93 21.41
C SER A 43 7.48 -3.01 22.43
N GLY A 44 8.52 -3.78 22.11
CA GLY A 44 9.06 -4.82 23.01
C GLY A 44 9.66 -4.23 24.28
N LEU A 45 10.38 -3.11 24.16
CA LEU A 45 11.00 -2.43 25.29
C LEU A 45 9.93 -1.90 26.27
N ILE A 46 8.86 -1.31 25.74
CA ILE A 46 7.71 -0.85 26.55
C ILE A 46 7.08 -2.03 27.31
N SER A 47 6.88 -3.18 26.66
CA SER A 47 6.34 -4.38 27.30
C SER A 47 7.22 -4.90 28.44
N CYS A 48 8.54 -4.94 28.24
CA CYS A 48 9.50 -5.36 29.27
C CYS A 48 9.54 -4.37 30.45
N ILE A 49 9.49 -3.07 30.18
CA ILE A 49 9.46 -2.02 31.21
C ILE A 49 8.18 -2.13 32.05
N MET A 50 7.02 -2.29 31.41
CA MET A 50 5.74 -2.47 32.11
C MET A 50 5.75 -3.69 33.03
N TYR A 51 6.31 -4.81 32.56
CA TYR A 51 6.47 -6.00 33.40
C TYR A 51 7.35 -5.74 34.63
N TYR A 52 8.46 -5.00 34.48
CA TYR A 52 9.32 -4.69 35.62
C TYR A 52 8.60 -3.81 36.65
N PHE A 53 7.86 -2.79 36.20
CA PHE A 53 7.05 -1.94 37.08
C PHE A 53 5.93 -2.72 37.77
N GLU A 54 5.23 -3.62 37.07
CA GLU A 54 4.20 -4.46 37.67
C GLU A 54 4.79 -5.47 38.65
N LYS A 55 5.98 -6.01 38.36
CA LYS A 55 6.71 -6.90 39.27
C LYS A 55 7.12 -6.17 40.54
N GLU A 56 7.62 -4.94 40.42
CA GLU A 56 7.97 -4.10 41.56
C GLU A 56 6.72 -3.73 42.38
N LYS A 57 5.60 -3.37 41.72
CA LYS A 57 4.32 -3.09 42.38
C LYS A 57 3.76 -4.33 43.08
N ALA A 58 3.82 -5.50 42.46
CA ALA A 58 3.38 -6.75 43.07
C ALA A 58 4.28 -7.18 44.25
N ALA A 59 5.58 -6.85 44.20
CA ALA A 59 6.51 -7.09 45.31
C ALA A 59 6.29 -6.13 46.50
N LYS A 60 5.85 -4.88 46.23
CA LYS A 60 5.50 -3.89 47.25
C LYS A 60 4.03 -3.98 47.72
N ALA A 61 3.21 -4.79 47.06
CA ALA A 61 1.82 -4.99 47.44
C ALA A 61 1.73 -5.82 48.73
N ILE A 62 1.21 -5.19 49.79
CA ILE A 62 0.90 -5.86 51.06
C ILE A 62 -0.17 -6.92 50.78
N PRO A 63 -0.08 -8.15 51.33
CA PRO A 63 -1.16 -9.13 51.22
C PRO A 63 -2.45 -8.54 51.80
N GLN A 64 -3.38 -8.15 50.94
CA GLN A 64 -4.69 -7.69 51.39
C GLN A 64 -5.52 -8.93 51.73
N VAL A 65 -6.04 -8.98 52.95
CA VAL A 65 -7.00 -9.99 53.39
C VAL A 65 -8.39 -9.48 53.01
N ASP A 66 -9.16 -10.27 52.27
CA ASP A 66 -10.54 -9.91 51.93
C ASP A 66 -11.41 -9.90 53.21
N ALA A 67 -12.57 -9.23 53.21
CA ALA A 67 -13.49 -9.12 54.37
C ALA A 67 -14.01 -10.48 54.93
N HIS A 68 -13.65 -11.60 54.29
CA HIS A 68 -13.97 -12.98 54.67
C HIS A 68 -12.72 -13.79 55.12
N ASP A 69 -11.63 -13.12 55.49
CA ASP A 69 -10.40 -13.74 56.04
C ASP A 69 -9.70 -14.72 55.08
N LYS A 70 -9.92 -14.54 53.76
CA LYS A 70 -9.21 -15.28 52.71
C LYS A 70 -8.12 -14.38 52.12
N PRO A 71 -6.88 -14.88 51.95
CA PRO A 71 -5.80 -14.08 51.37
C PRO A 71 -6.14 -13.76 49.91
N LYS A 72 -6.21 -12.47 49.57
CA LYS A 72 -6.41 -12.03 48.19
C LYS A 72 -5.16 -12.40 47.41
N LYS A 73 -5.32 -13.32 46.46
CA LYS A 73 -4.21 -13.82 45.64
C LYS A 73 -3.62 -12.65 44.86
N VAL A 74 -2.45 -12.17 45.27
CA VAL A 74 -1.70 -11.14 44.54
C VAL A 74 -1.43 -11.70 43.13
N SER A 75 -2.10 -11.13 42.13
CA SER A 75 -1.92 -11.55 40.74
C SER A 75 -0.47 -11.26 40.35
N ARG A 76 0.32 -12.32 40.11
CA ARG A 76 1.70 -12.17 39.66
C ARG A 76 1.68 -11.71 38.21
N PRO A 77 2.47 -10.69 37.84
CA PRO A 77 2.54 -10.26 36.44
C PRO A 77 3.04 -11.40 35.56
N VAL A 78 2.40 -11.59 34.42
CA VAL A 78 2.76 -12.62 33.44
C VAL A 78 4.09 -12.22 32.80
N PHE A 79 5.03 -13.16 32.71
CA PHE A 79 6.33 -12.90 32.10
C PHE A 79 6.18 -12.39 30.65
N PRO A 80 6.92 -11.35 30.24
CA PRO A 80 6.72 -10.68 28.96
C PRO A 80 7.48 -11.43 27.86
N ILE A 81 7.14 -12.71 27.65
CA ILE A 81 7.77 -13.57 26.63
C ILE A 81 7.65 -12.93 25.24
N ILE A 82 6.49 -12.35 24.96
CA ILE A 82 6.20 -11.64 23.71
C ILE A 82 7.03 -10.35 23.60
N GLY A 83 7.20 -9.61 24.71
CA GLY A 83 8.04 -8.41 24.77
C GLY A 83 9.50 -8.72 24.47
N ILE A 84 10.03 -9.79 25.07
CA ILE A 84 11.41 -10.25 24.81
C ILE A 84 11.57 -10.67 23.35
N GLY A 85 10.64 -11.45 22.80
CA GLY A 85 10.66 -11.83 21.39
C GLY A 85 10.62 -10.61 20.46
N SER A 86 9.80 -9.61 20.78
CA SER A 86 9.70 -8.36 20.02
C SER A 86 11.00 -7.54 20.05
N VAL A 87 11.68 -7.48 21.20
CA VAL A 87 12.99 -6.81 21.32
C VAL A 87 14.03 -7.52 20.44
N ILE A 88 14.14 -8.84 20.55
CA ILE A 88 15.11 -9.63 19.77
C ILE A 88 14.83 -9.48 18.27
N LEU A 89 13.57 -9.63 17.87
CA LEU A 89 13.15 -9.45 16.49
C LEU A 89 13.47 -8.04 15.99
N GLY A 90 13.16 -7.02 16.79
CA GLY A 90 13.45 -5.62 16.45
C GLY A 90 14.94 -5.36 16.22
N ILE A 91 15.81 -5.93 17.05
CA ILE A 91 17.28 -5.84 16.88
C ILE A 91 17.72 -6.53 15.59
N ILE A 92 17.23 -7.74 15.32
CA ILE A 92 17.59 -8.49 14.09
C ILE A 92 17.17 -7.71 12.84
N LEU A 93 15.96 -7.18 12.81
CA LEU A 93 15.45 -6.40 11.67
C LEU A 93 16.22 -5.09 11.47
N ALA A 94 16.62 -4.41 12.54
CA ALA A 94 17.32 -3.14 12.47
C ALA A 94 18.82 -3.31 12.10
N MET A 95 19.50 -4.30 12.67
CA MET A 95 20.95 -4.49 12.48
C MET A 95 21.28 -5.37 11.27
N MET A 96 20.46 -6.38 10.98
CA MET A 96 20.69 -7.34 9.90
C MET A 96 19.47 -7.50 8.98
N PRO A 97 18.94 -6.40 8.39
CA PRO A 97 17.73 -6.44 7.57
C PRO A 97 17.86 -7.40 6.39
N ASN A 98 18.98 -7.35 5.66
CA ASN A 98 19.23 -8.22 4.52
C ASN A 98 19.32 -9.71 4.91
N GLY A 99 19.84 -10.00 6.10
CA GLY A 99 19.86 -11.37 6.63
C GLY A 99 18.45 -11.87 6.91
N PHE A 100 17.65 -11.06 7.61
CA PHE A 100 16.26 -11.37 7.89
C PHE A 100 15.43 -11.60 6.61
N ILE A 101 15.53 -10.69 5.64
CA ILE A 101 14.83 -10.81 4.35
C ILE A 101 15.20 -12.11 3.65
N LYS A 102 16.49 -12.47 3.57
CA LYS A 102 16.93 -13.73 2.96
C LYS A 102 16.32 -14.94 3.64
N TRP A 103 16.33 -14.99 4.97
CA TRP A 103 15.76 -16.10 5.71
C TRP A 103 14.26 -16.24 5.49
N VAL A 104 13.51 -15.15 5.50
CA VAL A 104 12.08 -15.16 5.17
C VAL A 104 11.85 -15.71 3.77
N VAL A 105 12.62 -15.24 2.78
CA VAL A 105 12.51 -15.71 1.40
C VAL A 105 12.86 -17.19 1.26
N TYR A 106 13.88 -17.68 1.97
CA TYR A 106 14.21 -19.10 1.98
C TYR A 106 13.12 -19.97 2.62
N ILE A 107 12.49 -19.50 3.70
CA ILE A 107 11.35 -20.20 4.30
C ILE A 107 10.19 -20.25 3.29
N LEU A 108 9.88 -19.15 2.62
CA LEU A 108 8.85 -19.12 1.58
C LEU A 108 9.18 -20.06 0.41
N ALA A 109 10.44 -20.09 -0.03
CA ALA A 109 10.90 -21.00 -1.08
C ALA A 109 10.78 -22.47 -0.65
N ALA A 110 11.14 -22.79 0.59
CA ALA A 110 11.00 -24.14 1.13
C ALA A 110 9.53 -24.58 1.16
N ILE A 111 8.63 -23.72 1.63
CA ILE A 111 7.18 -23.98 1.62
C ILE A 111 6.68 -24.16 0.18
N LEU A 112 7.15 -23.34 -0.76
CA LEU A 112 6.78 -23.44 -2.17
C LEU A 112 7.23 -24.77 -2.80
N ILE A 113 8.45 -25.22 -2.51
CA ILE A 113 9.00 -26.50 -2.97
C ILE A 113 8.22 -27.66 -2.35
N LEU A 114 7.94 -27.62 -1.05
CA LEU A 114 7.09 -28.62 -0.38
C LEU A 114 5.69 -28.66 -1.01
N GLY A 115 5.12 -27.50 -1.36
CA GLY A 115 3.87 -27.40 -2.10
C GLY A 115 3.95 -28.07 -3.48
N ALA A 116 5.03 -27.84 -4.23
CA ALA A 116 5.26 -28.48 -5.53
C ALA A 116 5.41 -30.01 -5.40
N ILE A 117 6.13 -30.49 -4.40
CA ILE A 117 6.27 -31.92 -4.10
C ILE A 117 4.89 -32.53 -3.79
N ASN A 118 4.08 -31.86 -2.97
CA ASN A 118 2.72 -32.30 -2.67
C ASN A 118 1.83 -32.35 -3.92
N GLN A 119 1.93 -31.35 -4.80
CA GLN A 119 1.23 -31.37 -6.10
C GLN A 119 1.67 -32.57 -6.96
N PHE A 120 2.97 -32.83 -7.08
CA PHE A 120 3.48 -34.02 -7.78
C PHE A 120 2.96 -35.32 -7.17
N MET A 121 2.97 -35.44 -5.83
CA MET A 121 2.44 -36.62 -5.14
C MET A 121 0.95 -36.82 -5.41
N ASN A 122 0.16 -35.75 -5.40
CA ASN A 122 -1.27 -35.82 -5.67
C ASN A 122 -1.56 -36.25 -7.11
N LEU A 123 -0.81 -35.75 -8.09
CA LEU A 123 -0.90 -36.20 -9.48
C LEU A 123 -0.42 -37.64 -9.66
N ALA A 124 0.65 -38.02 -8.98
CA ALA A 124 1.18 -39.38 -9.02
C ALA A 124 0.17 -40.39 -8.46
N ARG A 125 -0.50 -40.04 -7.35
CA ARG A 125 -1.59 -40.82 -6.77
C ARG A 125 -2.82 -40.85 -7.65
N SER A 126 -3.20 -39.75 -8.30
CA SER A 126 -4.39 -39.73 -9.15
C SER A 126 -4.26 -40.61 -10.40
N ARG A 127 -3.02 -40.92 -10.84
CA ARG A 127 -2.76 -41.91 -11.90
C ARG A 127 -3.32 -43.30 -11.60
N GLN A 128 -3.55 -43.65 -10.33
CA GLN A 128 -4.17 -44.92 -9.97
C GLN A 128 -5.67 -44.97 -10.31
N PHE A 129 -6.33 -43.80 -10.42
CA PHE A 129 -7.77 -43.68 -10.67
C PHE A 129 -8.10 -43.24 -12.10
N ALA A 130 -7.22 -42.47 -12.76
CA ALA A 130 -7.43 -41.99 -14.12
C ALA A 130 -6.11 -41.64 -14.81
N ARG A 131 -6.11 -41.61 -16.16
CA ARG A 131 -4.97 -41.11 -16.93
C ARG A 131 -4.83 -39.59 -16.78
N VAL A 132 -3.77 -39.15 -16.12
CA VAL A 132 -3.47 -37.72 -15.93
C VAL A 132 -2.79 -37.14 -17.18
N PRO A 133 -3.35 -36.10 -17.84
CA PRO A 133 -2.72 -35.47 -18.99
C PRO A 133 -1.38 -34.82 -18.64
N ILE A 134 -0.43 -34.82 -19.57
CA ILE A 134 0.93 -34.29 -19.37
C ILE A 134 0.93 -32.81 -18.97
N LEU A 135 -0.05 -32.03 -19.46
CA LEU A 135 -0.19 -30.60 -19.15
C LEU A 135 -0.34 -30.35 -17.65
N PHE A 136 -0.97 -31.25 -16.90
CA PHE A 136 -1.13 -31.09 -15.45
C PHE A 136 0.20 -31.21 -14.70
N TRP A 137 1.17 -31.96 -15.24
CA TRP A 137 2.52 -32.08 -14.67
C TRP A 137 3.35 -30.80 -14.87
N LEU A 138 2.93 -29.91 -15.77
CA LEU A 138 3.60 -28.64 -15.99
C LEU A 138 3.45 -27.69 -14.79
N PHE A 139 2.27 -27.66 -14.15
CA PHE A 139 2.03 -26.80 -12.98
C PHE A 139 3.03 -27.04 -11.84
N PRO A 140 3.17 -28.26 -11.28
CA PRO A 140 4.15 -28.50 -10.21
C PRO A 140 5.59 -28.31 -10.68
N THR A 141 5.88 -28.54 -11.96
CA THR A 141 7.20 -28.28 -12.54
C THR A 141 7.54 -26.78 -12.53
N ILE A 142 6.62 -25.92 -12.98
CA ILE A 142 6.79 -24.46 -12.93
C ILE A 142 6.94 -24.00 -11.48
N THR A 143 6.08 -24.48 -10.57
CA THR A 143 6.16 -24.12 -9.14
C THR A 143 7.51 -24.52 -8.53
N LEU A 144 8.02 -25.71 -8.85
CA LEU A 144 9.33 -26.18 -8.40
C LEU A 144 10.47 -25.31 -8.96
N ILE A 145 10.43 -25.00 -10.26
CA ILE A 145 11.42 -24.11 -10.90
C ILE A 145 11.43 -22.74 -10.23
N ILE A 146 10.26 -22.15 -9.98
CA ILE A 146 10.16 -20.86 -9.29
C ILE A 146 10.80 -20.97 -7.90
N GLY A 147 10.49 -22.01 -7.12
CA GLY A 147 11.09 -22.24 -5.80
C GLY A 147 12.62 -22.30 -5.83
N ILE A 148 13.19 -22.99 -6.82
CA ILE A 148 14.65 -23.07 -7.02
C ILE A 148 15.22 -21.70 -7.39
N LEU A 149 14.57 -20.95 -8.29
CA LEU A 149 15.01 -19.59 -8.67
C LEU A 149 14.96 -18.63 -7.47
N VAL A 150 13.96 -18.76 -6.59
CA VAL A 150 13.87 -17.98 -5.35
C VAL A 150 15.07 -18.23 -4.44
N ILE A 151 15.53 -19.48 -4.33
CA ILE A 151 16.74 -19.83 -3.56
C ILE A 151 17.99 -19.26 -4.23
N ALA A 152 18.08 -19.31 -5.56
CA ALA A 152 19.25 -18.81 -6.27
C ALA A 152 19.45 -17.29 -6.11
N LYS A 153 18.35 -16.52 -6.06
CA LYS A 153 18.38 -15.06 -6.02
C LYS A 153 17.35 -14.46 -5.05
N PRO A 154 17.50 -14.68 -3.73
CA PRO A 154 16.47 -14.34 -2.75
C PRO A 154 16.20 -12.83 -2.65
N ILE A 155 17.24 -12.00 -2.73
CA ILE A 155 17.10 -10.53 -2.63
C ILE A 155 16.40 -9.96 -3.87
N GLU A 156 16.74 -10.44 -5.07
CA GLU A 156 16.10 -9.99 -6.29
C GLU A 156 14.61 -10.33 -6.28
N VAL A 157 14.25 -11.54 -5.82
CA VAL A 157 12.86 -12.00 -5.72
C VAL A 157 12.08 -11.24 -4.65
N ALA A 158 12.69 -10.98 -3.48
CA ALA A 158 12.07 -10.23 -2.41
C ALA A 158 11.56 -8.85 -2.90
N THR A 159 12.32 -8.20 -3.77
CA THR A 159 12.02 -6.84 -4.26
C THR A 159 11.14 -6.78 -5.50
N LEU A 160 10.75 -7.92 -6.09
CA LEU A 160 9.85 -7.95 -7.25
C LEU A 160 8.51 -7.26 -7.01
N PRO A 161 7.82 -7.45 -5.86
CA PRO A 161 6.57 -6.74 -5.60
C PRO A 161 6.73 -5.22 -5.65
N LEU A 162 7.83 -4.67 -5.12
CA LEU A 162 8.12 -3.22 -5.21
C LEU A 162 8.32 -2.79 -6.66
N LYS A 163 8.98 -3.61 -7.47
CA LYS A 163 9.15 -3.35 -8.90
C LYS A 163 7.81 -3.32 -9.64
N VAL A 164 6.90 -4.26 -9.33
CA VAL A 164 5.55 -4.31 -9.91
C VAL A 164 4.75 -3.08 -9.49
N ILE A 165 4.76 -2.73 -8.20
CA ILE A 165 4.09 -1.53 -7.69
C ILE A 165 4.63 -0.27 -8.38
N GLY A 166 5.94 -0.17 -8.58
CA GLY A 166 6.56 0.97 -9.27
C GLY A 166 6.05 1.14 -10.71
N TRP A 167 5.96 0.04 -11.47
CA TRP A 167 5.36 0.06 -12.81
C TRP A 167 3.88 0.44 -12.79
N CYS A 168 3.11 -0.11 -11.85
CA CYS A 168 1.70 0.23 -11.68
C CYS A 168 1.50 1.73 -11.36
N LEU A 169 2.35 2.31 -10.51
CA LEU A 169 2.30 3.74 -10.19
C LEU A 169 2.64 4.64 -11.38
N MET A 170 3.63 4.25 -12.18
CA MET A 170 3.96 4.95 -13.43
C MET A 170 2.78 4.89 -14.41
N PHE A 171 2.21 3.70 -14.62
CA PHE A 171 1.04 3.53 -15.48
C PHE A 171 -0.15 4.36 -14.98
N TYR A 172 -0.46 4.27 -13.69
CA TYR A 172 -1.51 5.05 -13.05
C TYR A 172 -1.33 6.56 -13.29
N GLY A 173 -0.14 7.10 -13.05
CA GLY A 173 0.10 8.53 -13.25
C GLY A 173 -0.02 8.96 -14.71
N VAL A 174 0.42 8.14 -15.67
CA VAL A 174 0.22 8.43 -17.10
C VAL A 174 -1.27 8.49 -17.45
N ILE A 175 -2.06 7.50 -16.99
CA ILE A 175 -3.51 7.46 -17.24
C ILE A 175 -4.21 8.66 -16.60
N GLU A 176 -3.84 9.03 -15.38
CA GLU A 176 -4.41 10.19 -14.68
C GLU A 176 -4.16 11.50 -15.45
N ILE A 177 -2.95 11.69 -16.01
CA ILE A 177 -2.63 12.85 -16.84
C ILE A 177 -3.47 12.87 -18.13
N LEU A 178 -3.55 11.73 -18.83
CA LEU A 178 -4.35 11.62 -20.06
C LEU A 178 -5.82 11.93 -19.80
N ASN A 179 -6.37 11.41 -18.69
CA ASN A 179 -7.74 11.67 -18.29
C ASN A 179 -7.95 13.15 -17.92
N ALA A 180 -7.03 13.75 -17.17
CA ALA A 180 -7.11 15.17 -16.81
C ALA A 180 -7.15 16.08 -18.05
N ILE A 181 -6.33 15.76 -19.07
CA ILE A 181 -6.31 16.49 -20.35
C ILE A 181 -7.66 16.33 -21.06
N LYS A 182 -8.14 15.09 -21.23
CA LYS A 182 -9.40 14.79 -21.93
C LYS A 182 -10.60 15.44 -21.25
N ILE A 183 -10.67 15.40 -19.93
CA ILE A 183 -11.74 16.06 -19.15
C ILE A 183 -11.70 17.58 -19.35
N THR A 184 -10.51 18.18 -19.39
CA THR A 184 -10.36 19.62 -19.62
C THR A 184 -10.82 20.02 -21.02
N GLN A 185 -10.47 19.24 -22.04
CA GLN A 185 -10.92 19.45 -23.41
C GLN A 185 -12.45 19.33 -23.50
N MET A 186 -13.03 18.27 -22.91
CA MET A 186 -14.47 18.07 -22.90
C MET A 186 -15.22 19.17 -22.17
N LYS A 187 -14.69 19.65 -21.04
CA LYS A 187 -15.28 20.77 -20.30
C LYS A 187 -15.30 22.06 -21.13
N ARG A 188 -14.19 22.37 -21.82
CA ARG A 188 -14.14 23.54 -22.72
C ARG A 188 -15.14 23.43 -23.87
N LEU A 189 -15.30 22.24 -24.44
CA LEU A 189 -16.29 22.00 -25.50
C LEU A 189 -17.71 22.16 -24.98
N TYR A 190 -18.02 21.58 -23.81
CA TYR A 190 -19.31 21.74 -23.15
C TYR A 190 -19.63 23.20 -22.87
N ASP A 191 -18.71 23.96 -22.26
CA ASP A 191 -18.88 25.38 -21.95
C ASP A 191 -19.11 26.22 -23.23
N LYS A 192 -18.51 25.85 -24.37
CA LYS A 192 -18.72 26.51 -25.67
C LYS A 192 -20.12 26.24 -26.23
N ILE A 193 -20.59 24.99 -26.14
CA ILE A 193 -21.94 24.60 -26.59
C ILE A 193 -23.01 25.26 -25.72
N GLU A 194 -22.83 25.27 -24.40
CA GLU A 194 -23.73 25.91 -23.44
C GLU A 194 -23.86 27.42 -23.74
N LYS A 195 -22.73 28.12 -23.94
CA LYS A 195 -22.74 29.54 -24.32
C LYS A 195 -23.39 29.79 -25.66
N SER A 196 -23.23 28.91 -26.66
CA SER A 196 -23.89 29.05 -27.96
C SER A 196 -25.41 28.84 -27.93
N LYS A 197 -25.95 28.20 -26.88
CA LYS A 197 -27.41 28.07 -26.67
C LYS A 197 -28.02 29.33 -26.06
N ILE A 198 -27.23 30.17 -25.41
CA ILE A 198 -27.66 31.45 -24.85
C ILE A 198 -27.54 32.49 -25.98
N VAL A 199 -28.62 32.73 -26.71
CA VAL A 199 -28.70 33.84 -27.68
C VAL A 199 -28.78 35.15 -26.90
N GLU A 200 -27.68 35.90 -26.82
CA GLU A 200 -27.75 37.34 -26.52
C GLU A 200 -28.44 38.01 -27.70
N GLY A 201 -29.72 38.34 -27.54
CA GLY A 201 -30.45 39.17 -28.49
C GLY A 201 -29.76 40.53 -28.59
N GLU A 202 -29.31 40.89 -29.79
CA GLU A 202 -28.80 42.20 -30.12
C GLU A 202 -29.90 43.24 -29.85
N LYS A 203 -29.67 44.17 -28.92
CA LYS A 203 -30.55 45.34 -28.75
C LYS A 203 -30.31 46.25 -29.95
N ILE A 204 -31.29 46.29 -30.85
CA ILE A 204 -31.38 47.32 -31.90
C ILE A 204 -31.34 48.68 -31.20
N SER A 205 -30.34 49.51 -31.52
CA SER A 205 -30.26 50.89 -31.04
C SER A 205 -31.33 51.72 -31.72
N THR A 206 -32.48 51.89 -31.09
CA THR A 206 -33.49 52.88 -31.50
C THR A 206 -33.01 54.26 -31.08
N GLN A 207 -32.02 54.82 -31.78
CA GLN A 207 -31.62 56.21 -31.60
C GLN A 207 -30.76 56.70 -32.76
N GLU A 208 -31.36 56.77 -33.95
CA GLU A 208 -31.00 57.75 -34.97
C GLU A 208 -32.16 57.82 -35.97
N ILE A 209 -32.54 59.04 -36.36
CA ILE A 209 -33.73 59.42 -37.15
C ILE A 209 -35.02 59.63 -36.32
N ILE A 210 -35.01 60.68 -35.49
CA ILE A 210 -36.20 61.52 -35.34
C ILE A 210 -35.79 62.83 -36.01
N GLU A 211 -36.16 62.99 -37.29
CA GLU A 211 -36.07 64.27 -37.99
C GLU A 211 -37.02 65.27 -37.31
N ASP A 212 -36.47 66.43 -36.96
CA ASP A 212 -37.19 67.56 -36.40
C ASP A 212 -38.30 68.02 -37.35
N ALA A 213 -39.56 67.90 -36.92
CA ALA A 213 -40.68 68.53 -37.61
C ALA A 213 -40.79 70.00 -37.16
N GLU A 214 -40.37 70.90 -38.04
CA GLU A 214 -40.56 72.35 -37.93
C GLU A 214 -42.07 72.67 -37.99
N ILE A 215 -42.59 73.33 -36.95
CA ILE A 215 -43.98 73.79 -36.89
C ILE A 215 -44.05 75.14 -37.60
N ILE A 216 -44.72 75.18 -38.75
CA ILE A 216 -45.04 76.41 -39.47
C ILE A 216 -46.28 77.03 -38.80
N GLU A 217 -46.14 78.20 -38.19
CA GLU A 217 -47.25 79.07 -37.81
C GLU A 217 -47.82 79.75 -39.06
N GLU A 218 -49.13 79.57 -39.33
CA GLU A 218 -49.88 80.46 -40.21
C GLU A 218 -50.89 81.29 -39.41
N LYS A 219 -50.98 82.56 -39.83
CA LYS A 219 -51.63 83.75 -39.24
C LYS A 219 -53.13 83.66 -39.01
#